data_AF-M1J182-F1
#
_entry.id   AF-M1J182-F1
#
_cell.length_a   1.000
_cell.length_b   1.000
_cell.length_c   1.000
_cell.angle_alpha   90.00
_cell.angle_beta   90.00
_cell.angle_gamma   90.00
#
_symmetry.space_group_name_H-M   'P 1'
#
loop_
_entity.id
_entity.type
_entity.pdbx_description
1 polymer ?
#
loop_
_entity_poly.entity_id
_entity_poly.type
_entity_poly.pdbx_seq_one_letter_code
_entity_poly.pdbx_strand_id
1 'polypeptide(L)'
;MEGYLVDALPSYNSVVLVLDGFRKVKVRTTFPIYVITDRPEMIAQHPSVVNYNEEVWRDLEGRQIRLYKFELTDINAYYYIKKRVKTVNELPTVMSQVLHRLNALPFRKITIEESGKEKSSSAERVGNTSTRIELHPEEFPKVSFATVTSVDWYGPSPYGKRYVANINGEEEEQEGRIDDLDLKVDVAECFGIACDKVKASVKIRSKKAPVSIKGLIEWSLLSKTLIRELENSTIGKALTTNEAWIAFQRKVIIPNVVPRVEKMRTLDQLKAVDKGGLVIFPKVGCYNNVYQVDFSSMYPSLIVKYNISAETVDKCNDVETEIGHTICLKEKGIVPEALEWLVNRKEELKKFDKERAEAIKWILVASFGYLGYRNSKFGKIEAYELVTYFARKTLRRTIDLAREHGLEVLHGIIDSLIVRGDKIREFIDHTQQVTGLKLKEEKMKWVMLFNAKDGTPYPMRYLGKLENGEMKVKGLVRKNMPNIVKEFLEDVVEVMGRADTCEQIDIGEIDVIYRRYRQRVAHAEPKDYVLWVKGKPYVRGVRGFYDARKGYKGRDIFYYLHYLERSYEVILSALNGILDLR
;
A
#
# COMPACT_ATOMS: atom_id res chain seq x y z
N MET A 1 -21.43 -20.28 -20.22
CA MET A 1 -19.98 -20.33 -19.92
C MET A 1 -19.76 -19.87 -18.48
N GLU A 2 -18.86 -20.50 -17.72
CA GLU A 2 -18.52 -20.08 -16.35
C GLU A 2 -17.00 -19.85 -16.21
N GLY A 3 -16.60 -18.80 -15.48
CA GLY A 3 -15.19 -18.47 -15.25
C GLY A 3 -14.98 -17.25 -14.34
N TYR A 4 -13.75 -17.00 -13.94
CA TYR A 4 -13.33 -15.79 -13.23
C TYR A 4 -13.07 -14.67 -14.24
N LEU A 5 -13.65 -13.49 -14.03
CA LEU A 5 -13.39 -12.34 -14.88
C LEU A 5 -11.97 -11.79 -14.63
N VAL A 6 -11.06 -11.94 -15.58
CA VAL A 6 -9.67 -11.46 -15.47
C VAL A 6 -9.56 -10.03 -15.99
N ASP A 7 -10.26 -9.70 -17.08
CA ASP A 7 -10.24 -8.37 -17.67
C ASP A 7 -11.51 -8.05 -18.45
N ALA A 8 -11.71 -6.80 -18.86
CA ALA A 8 -12.80 -6.40 -19.73
C ALA A 8 -12.39 -5.26 -20.67
N LEU A 9 -12.80 -5.34 -21.94
CA LEU A 9 -12.46 -4.38 -22.97
C LEU A 9 -13.73 -3.75 -23.56
N PRO A 10 -13.82 -2.41 -23.63
CA PRO A 10 -14.97 -1.76 -24.24
C PRO A 10 -15.02 -2.06 -25.75
N SER A 11 -16.23 -2.18 -26.29
CA SER A 11 -16.51 -2.29 -27.72
C SER A 11 -17.78 -1.50 -28.05
N TYR A 12 -18.08 -1.32 -29.33
CA TYR A 12 -19.30 -0.64 -29.73
C TYR A 12 -20.52 -1.41 -29.23
N ASN A 13 -21.37 -0.75 -28.44
CA ASN A 13 -22.60 -1.23 -27.80
C ASN A 13 -22.42 -2.51 -26.97
N SER A 14 -21.22 -2.73 -26.45
CA SER A 14 -20.86 -3.97 -25.76
C SER A 14 -19.55 -3.88 -24.98
N VAL A 15 -19.31 -4.87 -24.15
CA VAL A 15 -18.01 -5.12 -23.50
C VAL A 15 -17.58 -6.55 -23.81
N VAL A 16 -16.30 -6.72 -24.12
CA VAL A 16 -15.67 -8.04 -24.25
C VAL A 16 -15.09 -8.41 -22.89
N LEU A 17 -15.75 -9.35 -22.21
CA LEU A 17 -15.28 -9.94 -20.97
C LEU A 17 -14.19 -10.97 -21.29
N VAL A 18 -13.08 -10.91 -20.55
CA VAL A 18 -11.96 -11.86 -20.66
C VAL A 18 -11.94 -12.69 -19.37
N LEU A 19 -12.23 -13.98 -19.50
CA LEU A 19 -12.21 -14.93 -18.39
C LEU A 19 -10.85 -15.61 -18.27
N ASP A 20 -10.65 -16.33 -17.16
CA ASP A 20 -9.55 -17.27 -16.98
C ASP A 20 -9.43 -18.24 -18.16
N GLY A 21 -8.19 -18.62 -18.48
CA GLY A 21 -7.89 -19.47 -19.62
C GLY A 21 -8.05 -18.77 -20.97
N PHE A 22 -7.93 -17.43 -21.01
CA PHE A 22 -7.97 -16.60 -22.23
C PHE A 22 -9.31 -16.62 -22.98
N ARG A 23 -10.38 -17.08 -22.32
CA ARG A 23 -11.72 -17.16 -22.92
C ARG A 23 -12.34 -15.76 -23.02
N LYS A 24 -13.06 -15.48 -24.11
CA LYS A 24 -13.65 -14.15 -24.35
C LYS A 24 -15.14 -14.28 -24.69
N VAL A 25 -15.92 -13.36 -24.15
CA VAL A 25 -17.39 -13.32 -24.28
C VAL A 25 -17.83 -11.88 -24.50
N LYS A 26 -18.79 -11.65 -25.39
CA LYS A 26 -19.22 -10.29 -25.76
C LYS A 26 -20.62 -10.01 -25.23
N VAL A 27 -20.70 -9.14 -24.22
CA VAL A 27 -21.95 -8.78 -23.55
C VAL A 27 -22.40 -7.41 -24.01
N ARG A 28 -23.68 -7.27 -24.40
CA ARG A 28 -24.25 -5.98 -24.78
C ARG A 28 -24.41 -5.06 -23.58
N THR A 29 -24.02 -3.80 -23.74
CA THR A 29 -24.15 -2.77 -22.71
C THR A 29 -23.88 -1.40 -23.31
N THR A 30 -24.24 -0.35 -22.56
CA THR A 30 -23.94 1.05 -22.84
C THR A 30 -22.93 1.59 -21.83
N PHE A 31 -22.44 2.81 -21.99
CA PHE A 31 -21.47 3.43 -21.09
C PHE A 31 -22.09 4.69 -20.46
N PRO A 32 -22.25 4.74 -19.13
CA PRO A 32 -22.87 5.90 -18.48
C PRO A 32 -21.91 7.08 -18.42
N ILE A 33 -22.44 8.29 -18.60
CA ILE A 33 -21.75 9.56 -18.33
C ILE A 33 -22.69 10.50 -17.57
N TYR A 34 -22.18 11.10 -16.49
CA TYR A 34 -22.92 12.02 -15.64
C TYR A 34 -22.47 13.45 -15.92
N VAL A 35 -23.42 14.32 -16.28
CA VAL A 35 -23.13 15.69 -16.72
C VAL A 35 -24.01 16.69 -15.98
N ILE A 36 -23.40 17.74 -15.44
CA ILE A 36 -24.11 18.91 -14.96
C ILE A 36 -24.23 19.90 -16.13
N THR A 37 -25.46 20.12 -16.61
CA THR A 37 -25.74 21.00 -17.75
C THR A 37 -27.18 21.53 -17.67
N ASP A 38 -27.42 22.72 -18.22
CA ASP A 38 -28.76 23.27 -18.42
C ASP A 38 -29.33 22.97 -19.82
N ARG A 39 -28.53 22.33 -20.69
CA ARG A 39 -28.88 22.03 -22.08
C ARG A 39 -28.60 20.55 -22.42
N PRO A 40 -29.30 19.58 -21.80
CA PRO A 40 -29.08 18.16 -22.06
C PRO A 40 -29.31 17.77 -23.52
N GLU A 41 -30.26 18.41 -24.20
CA GLU A 41 -30.60 18.19 -25.62
C GLU A 41 -29.38 18.35 -26.55
N MET A 42 -28.49 19.29 -26.25
CA MET A 42 -27.27 19.52 -27.06
C MET A 42 -26.29 18.34 -26.98
N ILE A 43 -26.27 17.65 -25.85
CA ILE A 43 -25.45 16.45 -25.67
C ILE A 43 -26.13 15.25 -26.34
N ALA A 44 -27.46 15.17 -26.23
CA ALA A 44 -28.27 14.11 -26.83
C ALA A 44 -28.16 14.03 -28.37
N GLN A 45 -27.81 15.14 -29.03
CA GLN A 45 -27.52 15.16 -30.48
C GLN A 45 -26.29 14.34 -30.89
N HIS A 46 -25.40 13.96 -29.94
CA HIS A 46 -24.25 13.14 -30.26
C HIS A 46 -24.70 11.74 -30.70
N PRO A 47 -24.25 11.19 -31.85
CA PRO A 47 -24.80 9.96 -32.44
C PRO A 47 -24.62 8.72 -31.55
N SER A 48 -23.66 8.74 -30.63
CA SER A 48 -23.46 7.65 -29.66
C SER A 48 -24.38 7.72 -28.44
N VAL A 49 -25.15 8.79 -28.23
CA VAL A 49 -26.10 8.88 -27.11
C VAL A 49 -27.36 8.11 -27.46
N VAL A 50 -27.74 7.15 -26.61
CA VAL A 50 -28.95 6.34 -26.78
C VAL A 50 -30.14 7.01 -26.10
N ASN A 51 -29.95 7.41 -24.85
CA ASN A 51 -30.94 8.07 -24.02
C ASN A 51 -30.24 8.83 -22.89
N TYR A 52 -31.02 9.60 -22.15
CA TYR A 52 -30.59 10.17 -20.89
C TYR A 52 -31.75 10.28 -19.90
N ASN A 53 -31.42 10.34 -18.62
CA ASN A 53 -32.37 10.60 -17.55
C ASN A 53 -31.87 11.71 -16.63
N GLU A 54 -32.80 12.51 -16.11
CA GLU A 54 -32.51 13.49 -15.08
C GLU A 54 -32.37 12.81 -13.71
N GLU A 55 -31.40 13.27 -12.90
CA GLU A 55 -31.20 12.84 -11.52
C GLU A 55 -30.88 14.04 -10.63
N VAL A 56 -31.14 13.89 -9.33
CA VAL A 56 -30.76 14.87 -8.29
C VAL A 56 -29.88 14.18 -7.27
N TRP A 57 -28.66 14.68 -7.12
CA TRP A 57 -27.61 14.14 -6.25
C TRP A 57 -27.12 15.24 -5.31
N ARG A 58 -26.50 14.87 -4.19
CA ARG A 58 -25.92 15.85 -3.26
C ARG A 58 -24.43 16.06 -3.49
N ASP A 59 -23.89 17.25 -3.25
CA ASP A 59 -22.44 17.42 -3.12
C ASP A 59 -21.94 17.11 -1.69
N LEU A 60 -20.63 17.25 -1.44
CA LEU A 60 -20.02 17.00 -0.13
C LEU A 60 -20.48 17.99 0.94
N GLU A 61 -21.00 19.16 0.56
CA GLU A 61 -21.58 20.12 1.50
C GLU A 61 -23.06 19.83 1.79
N GLY A 62 -23.67 18.89 1.07
CA GLY A 62 -25.07 18.48 1.20
C GLY A 62 -26.05 19.23 0.29
N ARG A 63 -25.58 20.06 -0.63
CA ARG A 63 -26.45 20.79 -1.58
C ARG A 63 -26.95 19.85 -2.65
N GLN A 64 -28.24 19.92 -2.96
CA GLN A 64 -28.85 19.16 -4.05
C GLN A 64 -28.48 19.79 -5.40
N ILE A 65 -28.03 18.97 -6.34
CA ILE A 65 -27.58 19.37 -7.66
C ILE A 65 -28.26 18.48 -8.70
N ARG A 66 -28.91 19.12 -9.66
CA ARG A 66 -29.48 18.47 -10.84
C ARG A 66 -28.37 18.09 -11.82
N LEU A 67 -28.44 16.88 -12.34
CA LEU A 67 -27.53 16.37 -13.36
C LEU A 67 -28.24 15.36 -14.27
N TYR A 68 -27.62 15.05 -15.40
CA TYR A 68 -28.16 14.12 -16.38
C TYR A 68 -27.20 12.95 -16.57
N LYS A 69 -27.76 11.74 -16.54
CA LYS A 69 -27.06 10.50 -16.86
C LYS A 69 -27.38 10.14 -18.31
N PHE A 70 -26.37 10.18 -19.18
CA PHE A 70 -26.50 9.74 -20.58
C PHE A 70 -25.94 8.33 -20.73
N GLU A 71 -26.57 7.52 -21.57
CA GLU A 71 -26.08 6.18 -21.95
C GLU A 71 -25.47 6.22 -23.34
N LEU A 72 -24.19 5.85 -23.45
CA LEU A 72 -23.43 5.90 -24.69
C LEU A 72 -23.24 4.51 -25.30
N THR A 73 -23.31 4.38 -26.63
CA THR A 73 -22.94 3.14 -27.34
C THR A 73 -21.43 2.94 -27.46
N ASP A 74 -20.64 4.01 -27.41
CA ASP A 74 -19.18 3.95 -27.53
C ASP A 74 -18.51 4.74 -26.41
N ILE A 75 -17.57 4.11 -25.72
CA ILE A 75 -16.75 4.77 -24.69
C ILE A 75 -15.90 5.90 -25.27
N ASN A 76 -15.57 5.88 -26.57
CA ASN A 76 -14.82 6.98 -27.19
C ASN A 76 -15.62 8.28 -27.22
N ALA A 77 -16.95 8.19 -27.31
CA ALA A 77 -17.83 9.35 -27.24
C ALA A 77 -17.72 10.06 -25.88
N TYR A 78 -17.49 9.32 -24.80
CA TYR A 78 -17.25 9.91 -23.48
C TYR A 78 -16.04 10.86 -23.50
N TYR A 79 -14.93 10.48 -24.15
CA TYR A 79 -13.74 11.34 -24.22
C TYR A 79 -13.96 12.60 -25.06
N TYR A 80 -14.86 12.56 -26.03
CA TYR A 80 -15.26 13.73 -26.81
C TYR A 80 -16.15 14.67 -25.97
N ILE A 81 -17.20 14.12 -25.36
CA ILE A 81 -18.19 14.88 -24.56
C ILE A 81 -17.50 15.56 -23.38
N LYS A 82 -16.68 14.82 -22.61
CA LYS A 82 -15.97 15.33 -21.43
C LYS A 82 -15.13 16.59 -21.69
N LYS A 83 -14.63 16.79 -22.91
CA LYS A 83 -13.83 17.99 -23.25
C LYS A 83 -14.66 19.28 -23.31
N ARG A 84 -16.00 19.18 -23.39
CA ARG A 84 -16.89 20.31 -23.67
C ARG A 84 -17.91 20.59 -22.58
N VAL A 85 -18.14 19.64 -21.67
CA VAL A 85 -19.14 19.76 -20.61
C VAL A 85 -18.57 19.36 -19.26
N LYS A 86 -19.20 19.86 -18.19
CA LYS A 86 -18.81 19.54 -16.81
C LYS A 86 -19.30 18.14 -16.44
N THR A 87 -18.44 17.15 -16.64
CA THR A 87 -18.67 15.78 -16.18
C THR A 87 -18.36 15.62 -14.69
N VAL A 88 -19.06 14.70 -14.05
CA VAL A 88 -18.87 14.30 -12.65
C VAL A 88 -18.92 12.78 -12.53
N ASN A 89 -18.55 12.24 -11.36
CA ASN A 89 -18.66 10.81 -11.04
C ASN A 89 -17.93 9.89 -12.03
N GLU A 90 -16.75 10.33 -12.49
CA GLU A 90 -15.83 9.51 -13.30
C GLU A 90 -14.98 8.54 -12.46
N LEU A 91 -15.13 8.61 -11.14
CA LEU A 91 -14.69 7.65 -10.16
C LEU A 91 -15.94 7.17 -9.40
N PRO A 92 -16.20 5.85 -9.28
CA PRO A 92 -15.53 4.74 -9.97
C PRO A 92 -15.53 4.93 -11.49
N THR A 93 -14.59 4.30 -12.21
CA THR A 93 -14.46 4.52 -13.66
C THR A 93 -15.72 4.07 -14.41
N VAL A 94 -15.95 4.62 -15.61
CA VAL A 94 -17.08 4.22 -16.47
C VAL A 94 -17.10 2.71 -16.67
N MET A 95 -15.94 2.08 -16.85
CA MET A 95 -15.82 0.63 -16.96
C MET A 95 -16.21 -0.08 -15.67
N SER A 96 -15.69 0.34 -14.51
CA SER A 96 -16.08 -0.23 -13.21
C SER A 96 -17.59 -0.11 -12.95
N GLN A 97 -18.22 1.01 -13.35
CA GLN A 97 -19.67 1.19 -13.27
C GLN A 97 -20.43 0.24 -14.20
N VAL A 98 -19.96 0.04 -15.44
CA VAL A 98 -20.54 -0.93 -16.39
C VAL A 98 -20.46 -2.34 -15.82
N LEU A 99 -19.29 -2.75 -15.34
CA LEU A 99 -19.06 -4.08 -14.76
C LEU A 99 -19.92 -4.31 -13.52
N HIS A 100 -20.09 -3.30 -12.67
CA HIS A 100 -20.99 -3.36 -11.53
C HIS A 100 -22.46 -3.55 -11.95
N ARG A 101 -22.93 -2.80 -12.95
CA ARG A 101 -24.30 -2.96 -13.50
C ARG A 101 -24.52 -4.34 -14.13
N LEU A 102 -23.50 -4.90 -14.78
CA LEU A 102 -23.55 -6.24 -15.37
C LEU A 102 -23.36 -7.36 -14.34
N ASN A 103 -23.13 -7.03 -13.07
CA ASN A 103 -22.75 -7.98 -12.02
C ASN A 103 -21.51 -8.83 -12.39
N ALA A 104 -20.62 -8.25 -13.19
CA ALA A 104 -19.42 -8.87 -13.73
C ALA A 104 -18.18 -8.17 -13.16
N LEU A 105 -17.98 -8.26 -11.85
CA LEU A 105 -16.88 -7.57 -11.19
C LEU A 105 -15.54 -8.31 -11.40
N PRO A 106 -14.41 -7.59 -11.44
CA PRO A 106 -13.09 -8.18 -11.62
C PRO A 106 -12.77 -9.27 -10.59
N PHE A 107 -12.11 -10.33 -11.04
CA PHE A 107 -11.67 -11.51 -10.30
C PHE A 107 -12.76 -12.23 -9.51
N ARG A 108 -14.02 -12.10 -9.93
CA ARG A 108 -15.14 -12.88 -9.38
C ARG A 108 -15.60 -13.90 -10.41
N LYS A 109 -16.12 -15.02 -9.90
CA LYS A 109 -16.72 -16.06 -10.72
C LYS A 109 -18.03 -15.54 -11.29
N ILE A 110 -18.20 -15.65 -12.60
CA ILE A 110 -19.39 -15.21 -13.32
C ILE A 110 -19.91 -16.34 -14.20
N THR A 111 -21.22 -16.43 -14.31
CA THR A 111 -21.90 -17.32 -15.24
C THR A 111 -22.51 -16.49 -16.36
N ILE A 112 -22.25 -16.90 -17.58
CA ILE A 112 -22.76 -16.29 -18.80
C ILE A 112 -23.74 -17.27 -19.43
N GLU A 113 -24.95 -16.79 -19.67
CA GLU A 113 -26.02 -17.56 -20.29
C GLU A 113 -26.22 -17.07 -21.74
N GLU A 114 -26.39 -18.01 -22.66
CA GLU A 114 -26.82 -17.69 -24.01
C GLU A 114 -28.31 -17.35 -23.98
N SER A 115 -28.68 -16.16 -24.46
CA SER A 115 -30.10 -15.84 -24.66
C SER A 115 -30.64 -16.64 -25.84
N GLY A 116 -31.67 -17.44 -25.59
CA GLY A 116 -32.32 -18.29 -26.59
C GLY A 116 -32.90 -17.48 -27.76
N LYS A 117 -32.66 -17.98 -28.99
CA LYS A 117 -33.29 -17.69 -30.29
C LYS A 117 -34.34 -16.55 -30.33
N GLU A 118 -33.91 -15.36 -30.72
CA GLU A 118 -34.65 -14.54 -31.68
C GLU A 118 -33.71 -14.13 -32.82
N LYS A 119 -34.17 -14.36 -34.06
CA LYS A 119 -33.42 -14.22 -35.31
C LYS A 119 -33.15 -12.75 -35.65
N SER A 120 -32.30 -12.10 -34.87
CA SER A 120 -31.37 -11.05 -35.30
C SER A 120 -30.65 -10.57 -34.04
N SER A 121 -29.39 -10.99 -33.88
CA SER A 121 -28.46 -10.70 -32.79
C SER A 121 -28.58 -11.53 -31.49
N SER A 122 -27.78 -12.60 -31.45
CA SER A 122 -27.38 -13.31 -30.24
C SER A 122 -26.71 -12.36 -29.26
N ALA A 123 -27.42 -11.93 -28.21
CA ALA A 123 -26.88 -11.07 -27.17
C ALA A 123 -26.65 -11.90 -25.90
N GLU A 124 -25.42 -12.32 -25.66
CA GLU A 124 -25.05 -12.99 -24.41
C GLU A 124 -25.35 -12.08 -23.22
N ARG A 125 -25.96 -12.63 -22.17
CA ARG A 125 -26.22 -11.92 -20.91
C ARG A 125 -25.42 -12.58 -19.80
N VAL A 126 -24.95 -11.76 -18.86
CA VAL A 126 -24.46 -12.30 -17.59
C VAL A 126 -25.69 -12.85 -16.87
N GLY A 127 -25.67 -14.15 -16.58
CA GLY A 127 -26.78 -14.82 -15.89
C GLY A 127 -27.00 -14.25 -14.50
N ASN A 128 -28.12 -14.60 -13.87
CA ASN A 128 -28.40 -14.29 -12.46
C ASN A 128 -27.51 -15.14 -11.54
N THR A 129 -26.19 -14.97 -11.66
CA THR A 129 -25.25 -15.47 -10.68
C THR A 129 -25.32 -14.56 -9.47
N SER A 130 -25.46 -15.14 -8.28
CA SER A 130 -25.07 -14.49 -7.04
C SER A 130 -23.56 -14.26 -7.08
N THR A 131 -23.11 -13.26 -7.85
CA THR A 131 -21.74 -12.79 -7.79
C THR A 131 -21.59 -12.19 -6.40
N ARG A 132 -21.11 -12.99 -5.44
CA ARG A 132 -20.88 -12.49 -4.08
C ARG A 132 -20.02 -11.23 -4.21
N ILE A 133 -20.57 -10.09 -3.78
CA ILE A 133 -19.87 -8.80 -3.82
C ILE A 133 -18.55 -8.94 -3.04
N GLU A 134 -18.52 -9.82 -2.03
CA GLU A 134 -17.36 -10.10 -1.19
C GLU A 134 -16.98 -11.58 -1.29
N LEU A 135 -15.73 -11.84 -1.67
CA LEU A 135 -15.14 -13.17 -1.52
C LEU A 135 -14.80 -13.38 -0.05
N HIS A 136 -15.08 -14.58 0.46
CA HIS A 136 -14.67 -14.95 1.81
C HIS A 136 -13.14 -14.75 1.94
N PRO A 137 -12.59 -14.34 3.10
CA PRO A 137 -11.15 -14.11 3.26
C PRO A 137 -10.28 -15.31 2.83
N GLU A 138 -10.78 -16.53 3.03
CA GLU A 138 -10.14 -17.78 2.62
C GLU A 138 -10.14 -18.00 1.10
N GLU A 139 -11.06 -17.36 0.37
CA GLU A 139 -11.19 -17.51 -1.07
C GLU A 139 -10.25 -16.54 -1.81
N PHE A 140 -9.41 -17.10 -2.68
CA PHE A 140 -8.67 -16.37 -3.70
C PHE A 140 -9.15 -16.83 -5.09
N PRO A 141 -9.30 -15.92 -6.08
CA PRO A 141 -9.67 -16.30 -7.44
C PRO A 141 -8.73 -17.37 -8.01
N LYS A 142 -9.30 -18.42 -8.60
CA LYS A 142 -8.53 -19.49 -9.26
C LYS A 142 -8.04 -19.02 -10.63
N VAL A 143 -7.11 -18.07 -10.62
CA VAL A 143 -6.46 -17.50 -11.81
C VAL A 143 -4.96 -17.73 -11.70
N SER A 144 -4.31 -18.01 -12.83
CA SER A 144 -2.86 -18.17 -12.89
C SER A 144 -2.18 -16.80 -12.99
N PHE A 145 -1.09 -16.60 -12.24
CA PHE A 145 -0.34 -15.36 -12.29
C PHE A 145 1.17 -15.58 -12.18
N ALA A 146 1.97 -14.63 -12.64
CA ALA A 146 3.42 -14.70 -12.49
C ALA A 146 4.07 -13.31 -12.40
N THR A 147 5.24 -13.25 -11.77
CA THR A 147 6.17 -12.13 -11.83
C THR A 147 7.43 -12.58 -12.57
N VAL A 148 7.81 -11.91 -13.65
CA VAL A 148 8.97 -12.27 -14.48
C VAL A 148 9.90 -11.08 -14.68
N THR A 149 11.13 -11.18 -14.18
CA THR A 149 12.12 -10.10 -14.23
C THR A 149 13.29 -10.51 -15.12
N SER A 150 13.58 -9.72 -16.15
CA SER A 150 14.85 -9.85 -16.87
C SER A 150 16.01 -9.29 -16.03
N VAL A 151 17.12 -10.03 -15.96
CA VAL A 151 18.26 -9.74 -15.09
C VAL A 151 19.59 -9.78 -15.85
N ASP A 152 20.52 -8.96 -15.38
CA ASP A 152 21.91 -8.86 -15.83
C ASP A 152 22.85 -8.94 -14.61
N TRP A 153 24.16 -8.81 -14.79
CA TRP A 153 25.15 -8.95 -13.72
C TRP A 153 24.94 -8.00 -12.53
N TYR A 154 24.26 -6.88 -12.74
CA TYR A 154 23.95 -5.89 -11.69
C TYR A 154 22.54 -6.04 -11.08
N GLY A 155 21.77 -7.06 -11.48
CA GLY A 155 20.38 -7.30 -11.07
C GLY A 155 19.35 -6.98 -12.17
N PRO A 156 18.13 -6.54 -11.82
CA PRO A 156 17.06 -6.27 -12.80
C PRO A 156 17.50 -5.33 -13.92
N SER A 157 17.33 -5.78 -15.16
CA SER A 157 17.77 -5.07 -16.37
C SER A 157 16.76 -5.22 -17.50
N PRO A 158 16.26 -4.14 -18.13
CA PRO A 158 15.33 -4.24 -19.25
C PRO A 158 15.84 -5.08 -20.43
N TYR A 159 17.17 -5.23 -20.55
CA TYR A 159 17.86 -5.93 -21.64
C TYR A 159 18.63 -7.17 -21.13
N GLY A 160 18.38 -7.57 -19.88
CA GLY A 160 19.05 -8.72 -19.26
C GLY A 160 18.76 -10.00 -20.04
N LYS A 161 19.80 -10.82 -20.29
CA LYS A 161 19.69 -12.06 -21.07
C LYS A 161 19.20 -13.27 -20.26
N ARG A 162 19.12 -13.12 -18.94
CA ARG A 162 18.56 -14.10 -18.01
C ARG A 162 17.24 -13.61 -17.47
N TYR A 163 16.40 -14.52 -16.98
CA TYR A 163 15.20 -14.19 -16.24
C TYR A 163 15.19 -14.86 -14.88
N VAL A 164 14.43 -14.27 -13.98
CA VAL A 164 13.93 -14.86 -12.74
C VAL A 164 12.41 -14.74 -12.77
N ALA A 165 11.70 -15.84 -12.49
CA ALA A 165 10.25 -15.91 -12.54
C ALA A 165 9.69 -16.55 -11.27
N ASN A 166 8.69 -15.90 -10.68
CA ASN A 166 7.86 -16.47 -9.62
C ASN A 166 6.47 -16.75 -10.19
N ILE A 167 6.02 -18.00 -10.15
CA ILE A 167 4.74 -18.44 -10.72
C ILE A 167 3.80 -18.76 -9.57
N ASN A 168 2.58 -18.22 -9.60
CA ASN A 168 1.51 -18.41 -8.62
C ASN A 168 1.89 -18.12 -7.15
N GLY A 169 2.99 -17.41 -6.88
CA GLY A 169 3.46 -17.14 -5.52
C GLY A 169 4.16 -18.32 -4.87
N GLU A 170 4.69 -19.27 -5.65
CA GLU A 170 5.53 -20.37 -5.14
C GLU A 170 6.81 -19.83 -4.50
N GLU A 171 7.36 -20.53 -3.51
CA GLU A 171 8.58 -20.09 -2.80
C GLU A 171 9.83 -20.21 -3.68
N GLU A 172 9.88 -21.20 -4.56
CA GLU A 172 11.00 -21.41 -5.47
C GLU A 172 10.86 -20.57 -6.73
N GLU A 173 11.88 -19.75 -7.01
CA GLU A 173 11.96 -18.98 -8.25
C GLU A 173 12.56 -19.82 -9.38
N GLN A 174 11.99 -19.69 -10.57
CA GLN A 174 12.54 -20.28 -11.79
C GLN A 174 13.53 -19.31 -12.43
N GLU A 175 14.73 -19.78 -12.74
CA GLU A 175 15.73 -19.01 -13.46
C GLU A 175 16.12 -19.67 -14.77
N GLY A 176 16.45 -18.86 -15.78
CA GLY A 176 16.89 -19.37 -17.07
C GLY A 176 17.38 -18.29 -18.01
N ARG A 177 17.66 -18.67 -19.26
CA ARG A 177 17.94 -17.71 -20.33
C ARG A 177 16.61 -17.19 -20.90
N ILE A 178 16.57 -15.91 -21.26
CA ILE A 178 15.37 -15.29 -21.85
C ILE A 178 14.90 -16.00 -23.12
N ASP A 179 15.83 -16.60 -23.87
CA ASP A 179 15.50 -17.32 -25.10
C ASP A 179 14.68 -18.59 -24.84
N ASP A 180 14.82 -19.18 -23.65
CA ASP A 180 14.15 -20.41 -23.22
C ASP A 180 12.83 -20.14 -22.48
N LEU A 181 12.49 -18.87 -22.24
CA LEU A 181 11.27 -18.48 -21.52
C LEU A 181 10.01 -18.68 -22.39
N ASP A 182 9.19 -19.67 -22.05
CA ASP A 182 7.82 -19.84 -22.56
C ASP A 182 6.83 -19.97 -21.40
N LEU A 183 6.15 -18.87 -21.07
CA LEU A 183 5.23 -18.81 -19.92
C LEU A 183 3.85 -18.34 -20.37
N LYS A 184 2.81 -19.07 -19.96
CA LYS A 184 1.40 -18.73 -20.23
C LYS A 184 0.60 -18.68 -18.94
N VAL A 185 0.12 -17.49 -18.56
CA VAL A 185 -0.64 -17.23 -17.32
C VAL A 185 -1.77 -16.22 -17.58
N ASP A 186 -2.77 -16.13 -16.72
CA ASP A 186 -3.87 -15.16 -16.89
C ASP A 186 -3.37 -13.72 -16.67
N VAL A 187 -2.55 -13.51 -15.62
CA VAL A 187 -2.00 -12.20 -15.25
C VAL A 187 -0.48 -12.27 -15.09
N ALA A 188 0.26 -11.45 -15.82
CA ALA A 188 1.72 -11.39 -15.70
C ALA A 188 2.20 -9.99 -15.31
N GLU A 189 2.90 -9.86 -14.19
CA GLU A 189 3.86 -8.77 -13.98
C GLU A 189 5.15 -9.16 -14.68
N CYS A 190 5.64 -8.34 -15.60
CA CYS A 190 6.86 -8.66 -16.33
C CYS A 190 7.72 -7.40 -16.50
N PHE A 191 9.03 -7.58 -16.57
CA PHE A 191 9.99 -6.48 -16.72
C PHE A 191 10.96 -6.73 -17.88
N GLY A 192 11.16 -5.71 -18.70
CA GLY A 192 12.10 -5.74 -19.83
C GLY A 192 11.70 -6.68 -20.95
N ILE A 193 12.70 -7.23 -21.66
CA ILE A 193 12.51 -8.14 -22.79
C ILE A 193 11.78 -9.44 -22.41
N ALA A 194 11.76 -9.81 -21.13
CA ALA A 194 10.98 -10.95 -20.65
C ALA A 194 9.48 -10.82 -20.97
N CYS A 195 8.94 -9.59 -20.95
CA CYS A 195 7.52 -9.35 -21.25
C CYS A 195 7.07 -9.80 -22.64
N ASP A 196 7.98 -9.78 -23.60
CA ASP A 196 7.66 -10.12 -24.98
C ASP A 196 7.56 -11.65 -25.17
N LYS A 197 8.16 -12.42 -24.25
CA LYS A 197 8.14 -13.88 -24.20
C LYS A 197 6.96 -14.46 -23.41
N VAL A 198 6.43 -13.73 -22.43
CA VAL A 198 5.28 -14.18 -21.64
C VAL A 198 3.98 -14.02 -22.43
N LYS A 199 3.06 -14.98 -22.39
CA LYS A 199 1.68 -14.87 -22.92
C LYS A 199 0.71 -14.69 -21.75
N ALA A 200 0.00 -13.56 -21.69
CA ALA A 200 -0.98 -13.31 -20.64
C ALA A 200 -2.19 -12.50 -21.11
N SER A 201 -3.35 -12.71 -20.46
CA SER A 201 -4.57 -11.93 -20.70
C SER A 201 -4.37 -10.48 -20.29
N VAL A 202 -3.66 -10.27 -19.18
CA VAL A 202 -3.18 -8.95 -18.75
C VAL A 202 -1.68 -8.98 -18.50
N LYS A 203 -0.95 -8.06 -19.15
CA LYS A 203 0.50 -7.87 -18.97
C LYS A 203 0.78 -6.52 -18.31
N ILE A 204 1.31 -6.56 -17.11
CA ILE A 204 1.75 -5.40 -16.35
C ILE A 204 3.25 -5.22 -16.59
N ARG A 205 3.60 -4.36 -17.56
CA ARG A 205 5.00 -4.08 -17.94
C ARG A 205 5.73 -3.16 -16.96
N SER A 206 4.97 -2.41 -16.19
CA SER A 206 5.46 -1.43 -15.22
C SER A 206 4.41 -1.30 -14.14
N LYS A 207 4.84 -1.40 -12.87
CA LYS A 207 3.97 -1.25 -11.71
C LYS A 207 4.48 -0.15 -10.79
N LYS A 208 3.61 0.81 -10.47
CA LYS A 208 3.87 1.80 -9.40
C LYS A 208 3.40 1.32 -8.04
N ALA A 209 2.47 0.37 -8.00
CA ALA A 209 1.95 -0.19 -6.77
C ALA A 209 3.05 -0.98 -6.01
N PRO A 210 3.20 -0.77 -4.69
CA PRO A 210 4.24 -1.40 -3.86
C PRO A 210 3.86 -2.82 -3.38
N VAL A 211 2.85 -3.44 -3.99
CA VAL A 211 2.34 -4.77 -3.65
C VAL A 211 2.75 -5.79 -4.71
N SER A 212 2.83 -7.07 -4.39
CA SER A 212 3.00 -8.14 -5.38
C SER A 212 1.84 -8.17 -6.39
N ILE A 213 1.97 -8.99 -7.44
CA ILE A 213 0.86 -9.20 -8.39
C ILE A 213 -0.38 -9.78 -7.70
N LYS A 214 -0.22 -10.71 -6.75
CA LYS A 214 -1.31 -11.25 -5.93
C LYS A 214 -1.97 -10.16 -5.07
N GLY A 215 -1.17 -9.28 -4.48
CA GLY A 215 -1.68 -8.11 -3.76
C GLY A 215 -2.39 -7.10 -4.66
N LEU A 216 -1.99 -6.97 -5.93
CA LEU A 216 -2.67 -6.11 -6.90
C LEU A 216 -4.01 -6.70 -7.37
N ILE A 217 -4.11 -8.03 -7.49
CA ILE A 217 -5.38 -8.74 -7.68
C ILE A 217 -6.31 -8.45 -6.49
N GLU A 218 -5.80 -8.48 -5.26
CA GLU A 218 -6.58 -8.10 -4.08
C GLU A 218 -7.06 -6.63 -4.19
N TRP A 219 -6.21 -5.68 -4.59
CA TRP A 219 -6.66 -4.30 -4.82
C TRP A 219 -7.76 -4.18 -5.87
N SER A 220 -7.70 -4.97 -6.94
CA SER A 220 -8.73 -5.04 -7.97
C SER A 220 -10.05 -5.56 -7.43
N LEU A 221 -10.02 -6.59 -6.59
CA LEU A 221 -11.19 -7.13 -5.88
C LEU A 221 -11.85 -6.08 -5.00
N LEU A 222 -11.04 -5.37 -4.19
CA LEU A 222 -11.53 -4.39 -3.22
C LEU A 222 -12.17 -3.19 -3.90
N SER A 223 -11.39 -2.56 -4.80
CA SER A 223 -11.83 -1.35 -5.51
C SER A 223 -12.80 -1.63 -6.65
N LYS A 224 -13.15 -2.90 -6.89
CA LYS A 224 -14.05 -3.36 -7.98
C LYS A 224 -13.63 -2.80 -9.33
N THR A 225 -12.33 -2.76 -9.56
CA THR A 225 -11.69 -2.05 -10.68
C THR A 225 -10.74 -2.96 -11.39
N LEU A 226 -10.74 -2.95 -12.73
CA LEU A 226 -9.89 -3.80 -13.55
C LEU A 226 -8.41 -3.60 -13.21
N ILE A 227 -7.64 -4.69 -13.18
CA ILE A 227 -6.22 -4.62 -12.80
C ILE A 227 -5.40 -3.72 -13.73
N ARG A 228 -5.78 -3.64 -15.01
CA ARG A 228 -5.18 -2.75 -16.01
C ARG A 228 -5.34 -1.27 -15.67
N GLU A 229 -6.41 -0.89 -14.97
CA GLU A 229 -6.60 0.49 -14.48
C GLU A 229 -5.77 0.77 -13.22
N LEU A 230 -5.32 -0.28 -12.51
CA LEU A 230 -4.51 -0.19 -11.30
C LEU A 230 -3.00 -0.33 -11.56
N GLU A 231 -2.59 -0.93 -12.69
CA GLU A 231 -1.20 -1.31 -12.98
C GLU A 231 -0.20 -0.14 -12.81
N ASN A 232 -0.54 1.02 -13.35
CA ASN A 232 0.29 2.23 -13.35
C ASN A 232 -0.17 3.26 -12.30
N SER A 233 -1.10 2.86 -11.44
CA SER A 233 -1.71 3.74 -10.45
C SER A 233 -0.94 3.74 -9.14
N THR A 234 -1.00 4.86 -8.43
CA THR A 234 -0.52 4.95 -7.04
C THR A 234 -1.51 4.27 -6.10
N ILE A 235 -1.09 3.94 -4.87
CA ILE A 235 -1.96 3.39 -3.81
C ILE A 235 -3.28 4.16 -3.69
N GLY A 236 -3.22 5.48 -3.83
CA GLY A 236 -4.37 6.37 -3.78
C GLY A 236 -5.49 6.10 -4.77
N LYS A 237 -5.21 5.53 -5.95
CA LYS A 237 -6.29 5.22 -6.90
C LYS A 237 -7.19 4.14 -6.32
N ALA A 238 -6.60 3.07 -5.76
CA ALA A 238 -7.36 1.99 -5.12
C ALA A 238 -8.15 2.52 -3.93
N LEU A 239 -7.51 3.32 -3.06
CA LEU A 239 -8.17 3.99 -1.94
C LEU A 239 -9.34 4.87 -2.37
N THR A 240 -9.09 5.87 -3.22
CA THR A 240 -10.11 6.84 -3.64
C THR A 240 -11.22 6.17 -4.44
N THR A 241 -10.96 5.06 -5.14
CA THR A 241 -12.02 4.31 -5.81
C THR A 241 -12.91 3.56 -4.82
N ASN A 242 -12.36 3.02 -3.74
CA ASN A 242 -13.17 2.45 -2.64
C ASN A 242 -14.09 3.52 -2.02
N GLU A 243 -13.54 4.70 -1.69
CA GLU A 243 -14.33 5.84 -1.18
C GLU A 243 -15.38 6.30 -2.20
N ALA A 244 -15.03 6.31 -3.49
CA ALA A 244 -15.92 6.70 -4.57
C ALA A 244 -17.12 5.75 -4.73
N TRP A 245 -16.97 4.45 -4.46
CA TRP A 245 -18.11 3.53 -4.49
C TRP A 245 -19.16 3.88 -3.45
N ILE A 246 -18.73 4.23 -2.22
CA ILE A 246 -19.62 4.66 -1.14
C ILE A 246 -20.35 5.94 -1.54
N ALA A 247 -19.62 6.94 -2.02
CA ALA A 247 -20.19 8.20 -2.49
C ALA A 247 -21.18 7.98 -3.65
N PHE A 248 -20.84 7.13 -4.62
CA PHE A 248 -21.68 6.82 -5.77
C PHE A 248 -22.98 6.13 -5.36
N GLN A 249 -22.93 5.14 -4.47
CA GLN A 249 -24.12 4.45 -3.94
C GLN A 249 -25.05 5.40 -3.16
N ARG A 250 -24.47 6.39 -2.48
CA ARG A 250 -25.20 7.43 -1.73
C ARG A 250 -25.65 8.62 -2.59
N LYS A 251 -25.51 8.53 -3.92
CA LYS A 251 -25.80 9.62 -4.87
C LYS A 251 -25.11 10.94 -4.46
N VAL A 252 -23.82 10.84 -4.13
CA VAL A 252 -22.94 11.98 -3.87
C VAL A 252 -22.12 12.29 -5.11
N ILE A 253 -22.09 13.56 -5.50
CA ILE A 253 -21.32 14.04 -6.65
C ILE A 253 -19.83 14.00 -6.33
N ILE A 254 -19.08 13.37 -7.23
CA ILE A 254 -17.62 13.27 -7.13
C ILE A 254 -17.04 14.16 -8.23
N PRO A 255 -16.54 15.37 -7.90
CA PRO A 255 -16.09 16.30 -8.92
C PRO A 255 -14.72 15.93 -9.47
N ASN A 256 -14.48 16.25 -10.75
CA ASN A 256 -13.19 16.05 -11.41
C ASN A 256 -12.05 16.89 -10.82
N VAL A 257 -12.37 18.02 -10.20
CA VAL A 257 -11.44 18.88 -9.46
C VAL A 257 -12.11 19.28 -8.15
N VAL A 258 -11.38 19.18 -7.04
CA VAL A 258 -11.82 19.70 -5.74
C VAL A 258 -11.01 20.97 -5.48
N PRO A 259 -11.57 22.18 -5.70
CA PRO A 259 -10.88 23.40 -5.30
C PRO A 259 -10.83 23.44 -3.77
N ARG A 260 -9.64 23.37 -3.20
CA ARG A 260 -9.44 23.43 -1.74
C ARG A 260 -8.82 24.76 -1.38
N VAL A 261 -9.64 25.62 -0.79
CA VAL A 261 -9.19 26.87 -0.19
C VAL A 261 -9.21 26.64 1.32
N GLU A 262 -8.04 26.60 1.93
CA GLU A 262 -7.94 26.57 3.38
C GLU A 262 -8.50 27.87 3.95
N LYS A 263 -9.15 27.78 5.11
CA LYS A 263 -9.58 28.97 5.84
C LYS A 263 -8.33 29.78 6.24
N MET A 264 -8.46 31.10 6.27
CA MET A 264 -7.40 31.95 6.81
C MET A 264 -7.17 31.61 8.29
N ARG A 265 -5.91 31.42 8.68
CA ARG A 265 -5.50 31.02 10.03
C ARG A 265 -4.42 31.95 10.57
N THR A 266 -4.43 32.20 11.87
CA THR A 266 -3.35 32.91 12.55
C THR A 266 -2.13 32.01 12.73
N LEU A 267 -0.96 32.60 12.99
CA LEU A 267 0.26 31.83 13.26
C LEU A 267 0.11 30.92 14.49
N ASP A 268 -0.63 31.35 15.51
CA ASP A 268 -0.85 30.55 16.72
C ASP A 268 -1.77 29.36 16.45
N GLN A 269 -2.79 29.54 15.61
CA GLN A 269 -3.62 28.43 15.13
C GLN A 269 -2.78 27.42 14.35
N LEU A 270 -1.96 27.88 13.41
CA LEU A 270 -1.06 27.01 12.65
C LEU A 270 -0.10 26.24 13.57
N LYS A 271 0.55 26.91 14.53
CA LYS A 271 1.42 26.26 15.51
C LYS A 271 0.69 25.22 16.37
N ALA A 272 -0.60 25.42 16.65
CA ALA A 272 -1.40 24.48 17.43
C ALA A 272 -1.73 23.20 16.65
N VAL A 273 -2.11 23.35 15.38
CA VAL A 273 -2.66 22.27 14.54
C VAL A 273 -1.61 21.54 13.69
N ASP A 274 -0.60 22.26 13.17
CA ASP A 274 0.42 21.72 12.27
C ASP A 274 1.50 20.97 13.07
N LYS A 275 1.14 19.76 13.50
CA LYS A 275 2.01 18.87 14.28
C LYS A 275 1.94 17.46 13.71
N GLY A 276 3.11 16.84 13.57
CA GLY A 276 3.23 15.44 13.15
C GLY A 276 2.86 14.43 14.24
N GLY A 277 3.27 13.18 14.02
CA GLY A 277 3.20 12.10 15.02
C GLY A 277 4.13 12.34 16.21
N LEU A 278 3.82 11.71 17.34
CA LEU A 278 4.64 11.79 18.54
C LEU A 278 5.82 10.79 18.44
N VAL A 279 7.01 11.25 18.80
CA VAL A 279 8.22 10.42 18.89
C VAL A 279 8.85 10.62 20.26
N ILE A 280 9.17 9.52 20.94
CA ILE A 280 9.98 9.50 22.16
C ILE A 280 11.34 8.97 21.75
N PHE A 281 12.40 9.74 21.99
CA PHE A 281 13.76 9.28 21.68
C PHE A 281 14.07 7.97 22.41
N PRO A 282 14.70 7.00 21.74
CA PRO A 282 15.02 5.72 22.35
C PRO A 282 16.05 5.90 23.47
N LYS A 283 15.89 5.15 24.57
CA LYS A 283 16.97 4.89 25.52
C LYS A 283 17.96 3.96 24.85
N VAL A 284 19.13 4.45 24.48
CA VAL A 284 20.14 3.69 23.73
C VAL A 284 20.74 2.62 24.63
N GLY A 285 20.92 1.42 24.09
CA GLY A 285 21.43 0.25 24.82
C GLY A 285 20.79 -1.05 24.35
N CYS A 286 21.16 -2.14 25.03
CA CYS A 286 20.55 -3.46 24.85
C CYS A 286 19.69 -3.80 26.07
N TYR A 287 18.46 -4.26 25.81
CA TYR A 287 17.49 -4.57 26.86
C TYR A 287 16.88 -5.95 26.64
N ASN A 288 16.97 -6.81 27.64
CA ASN A 288 16.32 -8.12 27.67
C ASN A 288 14.83 -8.04 28.06
N ASN A 289 14.05 -9.05 27.67
CA ASN A 289 12.65 -9.26 28.06
C ASN A 289 11.77 -8.02 27.85
N VAL A 290 11.71 -7.56 26.60
CA VAL A 290 10.96 -6.36 26.22
C VAL A 290 9.75 -6.73 25.37
N TYR A 291 8.79 -5.82 25.32
CA TYR A 291 7.59 -5.94 24.50
C TYR A 291 7.52 -4.74 23.58
N GLN A 292 7.30 -4.99 22.30
CA GLN A 292 6.80 -3.96 21.40
C GLN A 292 5.28 -4.03 21.38
N VAL A 293 4.64 -2.93 21.74
CA VAL A 293 3.19 -2.76 21.64
C VAL A 293 2.86 -1.80 20.52
N ASP A 294 1.92 -2.16 19.65
CA ASP A 294 1.57 -1.39 18.45
C ASP A 294 0.05 -1.35 18.25
N PHE A 295 -0.48 -0.17 17.93
CA PHE A 295 -1.89 0.00 17.59
C PHE A 295 -2.18 -0.59 16.21
N SER A 296 -3.17 -1.50 16.15
CA SER A 296 -3.60 -2.09 14.88
C SER A 296 -4.26 -1.04 13.99
N SER A 297 -3.56 -0.62 12.93
CA SER A 297 -4.06 0.38 11.96
C SER A 297 -4.46 1.70 12.65
N MET A 298 -3.63 2.25 13.54
CA MET A 298 -4.03 3.37 14.41
C MET A 298 -4.79 4.48 13.69
N TYR A 299 -4.22 5.06 12.62
CA TYR A 299 -4.87 6.17 11.91
C TYR A 299 -6.21 5.79 11.27
N PRO A 300 -6.34 4.72 10.45
CA PRO A 300 -7.64 4.25 10.00
C PRO A 300 -8.65 4.02 11.13
N SER A 301 -8.23 3.39 12.22
CA SER A 301 -9.10 3.10 13.36
C SER A 301 -9.59 4.39 14.03
N LEU A 302 -8.74 5.41 14.13
CA LEU A 302 -9.12 6.74 14.61
C LEU A 302 -10.09 7.45 13.65
N ILE A 303 -9.86 7.34 12.33
CA ILE A 303 -10.75 7.89 11.31
C ILE A 303 -12.16 7.29 11.45
N VAL A 304 -12.25 5.96 11.61
CA VAL A 304 -13.51 5.25 11.80
C VAL A 304 -14.16 5.63 13.13
N LYS A 305 -13.41 5.54 14.24
CA LYS A 305 -13.91 5.77 15.60
C LYS A 305 -14.49 7.17 15.78
N TYR A 306 -13.81 8.20 15.27
CA TYR A 306 -14.23 9.59 15.43
C TYR A 306 -15.03 10.11 14.23
N ASN A 307 -15.37 9.27 13.25
CA ASN A 307 -16.13 9.65 12.05
C ASN A 307 -15.48 10.80 11.25
N ILE A 308 -14.16 10.76 11.05
CA ILE A 308 -13.39 11.85 10.45
C ILE A 308 -13.44 11.76 8.91
N SER A 309 -14.13 12.71 8.26
CA SER A 309 -14.25 12.80 6.80
C SER A 309 -14.42 14.26 6.37
N ALA A 310 -14.24 14.57 5.08
CA ALA A 310 -14.34 15.94 4.58
C ALA A 310 -15.70 16.60 4.87
N GLU A 311 -16.78 15.82 4.76
CA GLU A 311 -18.16 16.24 4.95
C GLU A 311 -18.63 16.24 6.42
N THR A 312 -17.86 15.64 7.33
CA THR A 312 -18.20 15.55 8.75
C THR A 312 -17.41 16.55 9.60
N VAL A 313 -16.20 16.93 9.17
CA VAL A 313 -15.33 17.88 9.88
C VAL A 313 -15.77 19.32 9.68
N ASP A 314 -15.85 20.09 10.76
CA ASP A 314 -16.37 21.47 10.86
C ASP A 314 -17.80 21.63 10.30
N LYS A 315 -18.62 20.57 10.35
CA LYS A 315 -20.00 20.58 9.84
C LYS A 315 -21.03 20.85 10.94
N CYS A 316 -20.79 20.30 12.12
CA CYS A 316 -21.56 20.54 13.34
C CYS A 316 -20.69 20.24 14.58
N ASN A 317 -21.18 20.56 15.77
CA ASN A 317 -20.38 20.59 17.00
C ASN A 317 -20.69 19.43 17.95
N ASP A 318 -20.88 18.21 17.43
CA ASP A 318 -21.14 17.04 18.28
C ASP A 318 -19.89 16.65 19.09
N VAL A 319 -18.70 16.82 18.49
CA VAL A 319 -17.40 16.70 19.16
C VAL A 319 -16.60 17.96 18.91
N GLU A 320 -16.18 18.64 19.98
CA GLU A 320 -15.28 19.79 19.93
C GLU A 320 -13.88 19.39 20.39
N THR A 321 -12.84 19.94 19.75
CA THR A 321 -11.44 19.60 20.06
C THR A 321 -10.64 20.81 20.51
N GLU A 322 -9.59 20.57 21.28
CA GLU A 322 -8.65 21.60 21.78
C GLU A 322 -7.92 22.35 20.64
N ILE A 323 -7.95 21.81 19.42
CA ILE A 323 -7.34 22.42 18.23
C ILE A 323 -8.34 23.25 17.41
N GLY A 324 -9.58 23.42 17.90
CA GLY A 324 -10.61 24.29 17.29
C GLY A 324 -11.43 23.66 16.16
N HIS A 325 -11.13 22.41 15.77
CA HIS A 325 -11.94 21.67 14.80
C HIS A 325 -13.08 20.92 15.49
N THR A 326 -14.18 20.76 14.77
CA THR A 326 -15.36 20.03 15.25
C THR A 326 -15.68 18.85 14.35
N ILE A 327 -16.40 17.86 14.88
CA ILE A 327 -16.81 16.68 14.13
C ILE A 327 -18.31 16.44 14.31
N CYS A 328 -18.97 16.15 13.20
CA CYS A 328 -20.38 15.81 13.14
C CYS A 328 -20.59 14.28 13.12
N LEU A 329 -21.47 13.78 13.98
CA LEU A 329 -21.75 12.35 14.16
C LEU A 329 -23.13 11.92 13.63
N LYS A 330 -23.90 12.85 13.07
CA LYS A 330 -25.28 12.61 12.56
C LYS A 330 -25.35 11.60 11.42
N GLU A 331 -24.35 11.59 10.53
CA GLU A 331 -24.22 10.61 9.44
C GLU A 331 -22.79 10.05 9.44
N LYS A 332 -22.64 8.75 9.17
CA LYS A 332 -21.31 8.15 8.97
C LYS A 332 -20.70 8.70 7.69
N GLY A 333 -19.47 9.22 7.76
CA GLY A 333 -18.74 9.75 6.61
C GLY A 333 -18.32 8.68 5.61
N ILE A 334 -18.10 9.10 4.37
CA ILE A 334 -17.64 8.31 3.23
C ILE A 334 -16.30 7.63 3.54
N VAL A 335 -15.32 8.38 4.06
CA VAL A 335 -14.00 7.83 4.37
C VAL A 335 -14.07 6.82 5.53
N PRO A 336 -14.67 7.13 6.70
CA PRO A 336 -14.90 6.16 7.77
C PRO A 336 -15.58 4.87 7.32
N GLU A 337 -16.65 4.95 6.52
CA GLU A 337 -17.34 3.76 6.02
C GLU A 337 -16.46 2.92 5.07
N ALA A 338 -15.77 3.56 4.13
CA ALA A 338 -14.88 2.87 3.20
C ALA A 338 -13.72 2.17 3.93
N LEU A 339 -13.20 2.75 5.02
CA LEU A 339 -12.09 2.20 5.78
C LEU A 339 -12.49 1.10 6.75
N GLU A 340 -13.66 1.17 7.37
CA GLU A 340 -14.10 0.19 8.37
C GLU A 340 -14.09 -1.24 7.81
N TRP A 341 -14.66 -1.42 6.63
CA TRP A 341 -14.64 -2.71 5.95
C TRP A 341 -13.21 -3.19 5.61
N LEU A 342 -12.33 -2.29 5.15
CA LEU A 342 -10.93 -2.62 4.87
C LEU A 342 -10.16 -3.03 6.13
N VAL A 343 -10.41 -2.36 7.27
CA VAL A 343 -9.80 -2.71 8.56
C VAL A 343 -10.20 -4.11 8.98
N ASN A 344 -11.50 -4.43 8.91
CA ASN A 344 -12.03 -5.75 9.27
C ASN A 344 -11.46 -6.84 8.36
N ARG A 345 -11.55 -6.64 7.03
CA ARG A 345 -11.04 -7.59 6.04
C ARG A 345 -9.55 -7.87 6.19
N LYS A 346 -8.74 -6.85 6.50
CA LYS A 346 -7.31 -7.04 6.76
C LYS A 346 -7.07 -7.97 7.95
N GLU A 347 -7.79 -7.77 9.04
CA GLU A 347 -7.61 -8.57 10.26
C GLU A 347 -8.08 -10.02 10.07
N GLU A 348 -9.10 -10.25 9.25
CA GLU A 348 -9.50 -11.59 8.84
C GLU A 348 -8.44 -12.25 7.95
N LEU A 349 -7.96 -11.55 6.91
CA LEU A 349 -6.96 -12.07 5.98
C LEU A 349 -5.63 -12.42 6.65
N LYS A 350 -5.24 -11.74 7.73
CA LYS A 350 -4.00 -12.10 8.47
C LYS A 350 -3.95 -13.54 8.93
N LYS A 351 -5.11 -14.18 9.13
CA LYS A 351 -5.23 -15.58 9.55
C LYS A 351 -5.00 -16.57 8.41
N PHE A 352 -5.20 -16.15 7.16
CA PHE A 352 -5.26 -17.03 5.99
C PHE A 352 -4.22 -16.68 4.91
N ASP A 353 -4.00 -15.39 4.66
CA ASP A 353 -3.14 -14.89 3.60
C ASP A 353 -2.49 -13.55 4.00
N LYS A 354 -1.26 -13.65 4.53
CA LYS A 354 -0.47 -12.48 4.97
C LYS A 354 -0.15 -11.51 3.84
N GLU A 355 0.05 -12.01 2.62
CA GLU A 355 0.41 -11.19 1.45
C GLU A 355 -0.76 -10.30 1.02
N ARG A 356 -1.98 -10.85 0.97
CA ARG A 356 -3.21 -10.07 0.72
C ARG A 356 -3.49 -9.09 1.87
N ALA A 357 -3.26 -9.48 3.11
CA ALA A 357 -3.40 -8.57 4.25
C ALA A 357 -2.41 -7.38 4.17
N GLU A 358 -1.17 -7.62 3.76
CA GLU A 358 -0.19 -6.54 3.52
C GLU A 358 -0.62 -5.64 2.34
N ALA A 359 -1.29 -6.18 1.32
CA ALA A 359 -1.85 -5.35 0.25
C ALA A 359 -2.91 -4.37 0.79
N ILE A 360 -3.83 -4.81 1.65
CA ILE A 360 -4.82 -3.92 2.28
C ILE A 360 -4.15 -2.90 3.19
N LYS A 361 -3.12 -3.31 3.95
CA LYS A 361 -2.36 -2.41 4.81
C LYS A 361 -1.81 -1.21 4.05
N TRP A 362 -1.32 -1.39 2.82
CA TRP A 362 -0.87 -0.26 2.01
C TRP A 362 -1.99 0.77 1.74
N ILE A 363 -3.20 0.32 1.42
CA ILE A 363 -4.38 1.21 1.24
C ILE A 363 -4.68 1.95 2.55
N LEU A 364 -4.70 1.23 3.67
CA LEU A 364 -4.96 1.79 5.00
C LEU A 364 -3.88 2.80 5.44
N VAL A 365 -2.60 2.54 5.16
CA VAL A 365 -1.50 3.48 5.46
C VAL A 365 -1.64 4.75 4.61
N ALA A 366 -2.09 4.62 3.36
CA ALA A 366 -2.28 5.77 2.49
C ALA A 366 -3.50 6.63 2.88
N SER A 367 -4.52 6.08 3.54
CA SER A 367 -5.77 6.80 3.83
C SER A 367 -5.55 8.06 4.64
N PHE A 368 -4.70 7.99 5.67
CA PHE A 368 -4.31 9.15 6.48
C PHE A 368 -3.67 10.25 5.62
N GLY A 369 -2.65 9.92 4.83
CA GLY A 369 -1.97 10.91 3.98
C GLY A 369 -2.90 11.51 2.92
N TYR A 370 -3.89 10.75 2.45
CA TYR A 370 -4.88 11.22 1.49
C TYR A 370 -5.92 12.18 2.08
N LEU A 371 -6.05 12.28 3.40
CA LEU A 371 -6.82 13.36 4.02
C LEU A 371 -6.17 14.73 3.77
N GLY A 372 -4.84 14.81 3.87
CA GLY A 372 -4.08 16.05 3.65
C GLY A 372 -3.63 16.28 2.20
N TYR A 373 -3.83 15.31 1.29
CA TYR A 373 -3.38 15.43 -0.08
C TYR A 373 -4.25 16.41 -0.90
N ARG A 374 -3.62 17.43 -1.49
CA ARG A 374 -4.28 18.50 -2.23
C ARG A 374 -5.24 18.02 -3.33
N ASN A 375 -4.92 16.91 -4.02
CA ASN A 375 -5.77 16.38 -5.10
C ASN A 375 -6.69 15.23 -4.66
N SER A 376 -6.74 14.91 -3.36
CA SER A 376 -7.68 13.92 -2.83
C SER A 376 -9.13 14.35 -3.07
N LYS A 377 -10.00 13.40 -3.40
CA LYS A 377 -11.43 13.66 -3.62
C LYS A 377 -12.20 13.80 -2.32
N PHE A 378 -11.84 13.01 -1.32
CA PHE A 378 -12.54 12.91 -0.04
C PHE A 378 -11.68 13.38 1.15
N GLY A 379 -10.48 13.91 0.89
CA GLY A 379 -9.65 14.51 1.93
C GLY A 379 -10.17 15.87 2.43
N LYS A 380 -9.56 16.39 3.49
CA LYS A 380 -9.70 17.76 4.01
C LYS A 380 -8.53 17.97 5.00
N ILE A 381 -7.83 19.11 4.95
CA ILE A 381 -6.62 19.28 5.77
C ILE A 381 -6.95 19.26 7.27
N GLU A 382 -8.10 19.80 7.65
CA GLU A 382 -8.61 19.77 9.02
C GLU A 382 -8.89 18.34 9.49
N ALA A 383 -9.28 17.44 8.57
CA ALA A 383 -9.44 16.02 8.86
C ALA A 383 -8.09 15.34 9.13
N TYR A 384 -7.04 15.68 8.36
CA TYR A 384 -5.67 15.22 8.62
C TYR A 384 -5.16 15.69 9.99
N GLU A 385 -5.38 16.97 10.31
CA GLU A 385 -5.00 17.58 11.60
C GLU A 385 -5.70 16.90 12.78
N LEU A 386 -7.01 16.63 12.68
CA LEU A 386 -7.77 15.88 13.68
C LEU A 386 -7.22 14.47 13.92
N VAL A 387 -6.87 13.73 12.86
CA VAL A 387 -6.27 12.39 13.01
C VAL A 387 -4.93 12.46 13.74
N THR A 388 -4.07 13.42 13.40
CA THR A 388 -2.79 13.57 14.11
C THR A 388 -2.99 13.99 15.57
N TYR A 389 -3.98 14.84 15.84
CA TYR A 389 -4.34 15.26 17.20
C TYR A 389 -4.77 14.08 18.05
N PHE A 390 -5.73 13.27 17.59
CA PHE A 390 -6.17 12.10 18.33
C PHE A 390 -5.06 11.08 18.49
N ALA A 391 -4.25 10.85 17.46
CA ALA A 391 -3.09 9.96 17.55
C ALA A 391 -2.09 10.36 18.64
N ARG A 392 -1.74 11.65 18.71
CA ARG A 392 -0.86 12.16 19.79
C ARG A 392 -1.51 12.03 21.16
N LYS A 393 -2.81 12.32 21.27
CA LYS A 393 -3.55 12.20 22.54
C LYS A 393 -3.60 10.75 23.01
N THR A 394 -3.87 9.81 22.09
CA THR A 394 -3.84 8.37 22.33
C THR A 394 -2.45 7.92 22.79
N LEU A 395 -1.39 8.22 22.04
CA LEU A 395 -0.04 7.75 22.41
C LEU A 395 0.43 8.33 23.76
N ARG A 396 0.13 9.60 24.06
CA ARG A 396 0.41 10.19 25.38
C ARG A 396 -0.29 9.43 26.49
N ARG A 397 -1.60 9.18 26.34
CA ARG A 397 -2.34 8.41 27.33
C ARG A 397 -1.78 7.01 27.51
N THR A 398 -1.36 6.35 26.43
CA THR A 398 -0.73 5.03 26.48
C THR A 398 0.62 5.06 27.22
N ILE A 399 1.42 6.11 27.05
CA ILE A 399 2.68 6.28 27.81
C ILE A 399 2.40 6.44 29.30
N ASP A 400 1.39 7.24 29.65
CA ASP A 400 1.01 7.45 31.05
C ASP A 400 0.50 6.14 31.67
N LEU A 401 -0.37 5.41 30.97
CA LEU A 401 -0.84 4.09 31.39
C LEU A 401 0.32 3.10 31.55
N ALA A 402 1.31 3.08 30.66
CA ALA A 402 2.47 2.20 30.80
C ALA A 402 3.21 2.47 32.13
N ARG A 403 3.41 3.74 32.47
CA ARG A 403 4.05 4.17 33.72
C ARG A 403 3.20 3.82 34.94
N GLU A 404 1.89 4.00 34.87
CA GLU A 404 0.94 3.63 35.94
C GLU A 404 1.01 2.12 36.26
N HIS A 405 1.30 1.26 35.27
CA HIS A 405 1.51 -0.18 35.49
C HIS A 405 2.96 -0.55 35.85
N GLY A 406 3.84 0.43 36.06
CA GLY A 406 5.25 0.20 36.39
C GLY A 406 6.10 -0.29 35.21
N LEU A 407 5.63 -0.14 33.97
CA LEU A 407 6.42 -0.47 32.78
C LEU A 407 7.40 0.65 32.45
N GLU A 408 8.64 0.27 32.16
CA GLU A 408 9.63 1.19 31.64
C GLU A 408 9.41 1.41 30.14
N VAL A 409 9.17 2.65 29.73
CA VAL A 409 9.11 3.03 28.32
C VAL A 409 10.54 3.28 27.80
N LEU A 410 10.99 2.42 26.88
CA LEU A 410 12.32 2.49 26.27
C LEU A 410 12.33 3.33 24.99
N HIS A 411 11.27 3.24 24.19
CA HIS A 411 11.13 3.98 22.95
C HIS A 411 9.65 4.13 22.58
N GLY A 412 9.31 5.11 21.75
CA GLY A 412 7.97 5.29 21.21
C GLY A 412 8.03 6.02 19.87
N ILE A 413 7.27 5.53 18.89
CA ILE A 413 7.20 6.13 17.57
C ILE A 413 5.80 5.97 16.98
N ILE A 414 5.12 7.11 16.82
CA ILE A 414 3.81 7.24 16.18
C ILE A 414 2.71 6.41 16.85
N ASP A 415 2.59 5.13 16.50
CA ASP A 415 1.57 4.17 16.91
C ASP A 415 2.11 3.02 17.77
N SER A 416 3.42 3.01 18.03
CA SER A 416 4.05 1.93 18.79
C SER A 416 4.92 2.42 19.95
N LEU A 417 5.03 1.58 20.99
CA LEU A 417 5.95 1.72 22.11
C LEU A 417 6.79 0.45 22.26
N ILE A 418 8.02 0.61 22.73
CA ILE A 418 8.85 -0.48 23.25
C ILE A 418 8.92 -0.29 24.76
N VAL A 419 8.47 -1.30 25.50
CA VAL A 419 8.35 -1.26 26.95
C VAL A 419 9.01 -2.49 27.60
N ARG A 420 9.40 -2.36 28.86
CA ARG A 420 9.98 -3.43 29.67
C ARG A 420 9.28 -3.53 31.01
N GLY A 421 8.93 -4.74 31.42
CA GLY A 421 8.28 -5.04 32.71
C GLY A 421 7.29 -6.21 32.62
N ASP A 422 6.71 -6.59 33.76
CA ASP A 422 5.95 -7.84 33.89
C ASP A 422 4.44 -7.69 33.66
N LYS A 423 3.87 -6.51 33.92
CA LYS A 423 2.42 -6.24 33.86
C LYS A 423 1.91 -5.89 32.46
N ILE A 424 2.40 -6.59 31.43
CA ILE A 424 2.13 -6.24 30.03
C ILE A 424 0.66 -6.47 29.66
N ARG A 425 0.05 -7.56 30.15
CA ARG A 425 -1.34 -7.93 29.83
C ARG A 425 -2.32 -6.94 30.44
N GLU A 426 -2.16 -6.62 31.73
CA GLU A 426 -2.99 -5.63 32.41
C GLU A 426 -2.90 -4.26 31.73
N PHE A 427 -1.68 -3.86 31.35
CA PHE A 427 -1.45 -2.63 30.60
C PHE A 427 -2.16 -2.63 29.24
N ILE A 428 -2.10 -3.72 28.47
CA ILE A 428 -2.77 -3.85 27.18
C ILE A 428 -4.28 -3.76 27.37
N ASP A 429 -4.85 -4.55 28.27
CA ASP A 429 -6.29 -4.59 28.49
C ASP A 429 -6.83 -3.23 28.94
N HIS A 430 -6.17 -2.60 29.90
CA HIS A 430 -6.54 -1.26 30.36
C HIS A 430 -6.39 -0.21 29.24
N THR A 431 -5.33 -0.29 28.42
CA THR A 431 -5.15 0.61 27.28
C THR A 431 -6.25 0.43 26.23
N GLN A 432 -6.62 -0.81 25.89
CA GLN A 432 -7.68 -1.08 24.93
C GLN A 432 -9.04 -0.59 25.46
N GLN A 433 -9.33 -0.76 26.75
CA GLN A 433 -10.54 -0.25 27.39
C GLN A 433 -10.62 1.28 27.34
N VAL A 434 -9.54 1.98 27.70
CA VAL A 434 -9.50 3.45 27.73
C VAL A 434 -9.51 4.06 26.33
N THR A 435 -8.74 3.48 25.41
CA THR A 435 -8.57 4.05 24.07
C THR A 435 -9.60 3.55 23.06
N GLY A 436 -10.26 2.42 23.31
CA GLY A 436 -11.13 1.73 22.35
C GLY A 436 -10.41 1.26 21.08
N LEU A 437 -9.08 1.20 21.09
CA LEU A 437 -8.26 0.78 19.96
C LEU A 437 -7.55 -0.53 20.29
N LYS A 438 -7.49 -1.43 19.30
CA LYS A 438 -6.81 -2.72 19.44
C LYS A 438 -5.29 -2.53 19.49
N LEU A 439 -4.67 -3.06 20.54
CA LEU A 439 -3.23 -3.10 20.71
C LEU A 439 -2.71 -4.52 20.41
N LYS A 440 -1.55 -4.62 19.81
CA LYS A 440 -0.86 -5.89 19.59
C LYS A 440 0.45 -5.87 20.34
N GLU A 441 0.74 -6.96 21.03
CA GLU A 441 2.05 -7.19 21.61
C GLU A 441 2.89 -8.10 20.72
N GLU A 442 4.18 -7.83 20.73
CA GLU A 442 5.21 -8.70 20.18
C GLU A 442 6.35 -8.75 21.21
N LYS A 443 6.51 -9.93 21.83
CA LYS A 443 7.55 -10.17 22.82
C LYS A 443 8.89 -10.39 22.14
N MET A 444 9.92 -9.73 22.65
CA MET A 444 11.30 -9.87 22.19
C MET A 444 12.18 -10.34 23.35
N LYS A 445 13.02 -11.33 23.06
CA LYS A 445 14.05 -11.80 23.99
C LYS A 445 14.99 -10.66 24.36
N TRP A 446 15.39 -9.88 23.36
CA TRP A 446 16.15 -8.65 23.55
C TRP A 446 15.92 -7.65 22.41
N VAL A 447 16.18 -6.38 22.68
CA VAL A 447 16.22 -5.30 21.68
C VAL A 447 17.47 -4.43 21.89
N MET A 448 18.03 -3.95 20.78
CA MET A 448 19.10 -2.99 20.72
C MET A 448 18.61 -1.70 20.06
N LEU A 449 18.81 -0.59 20.78
CA LEU A 449 18.45 0.75 20.36
C LEU A 449 19.73 1.55 20.10
N PHE A 450 19.78 2.28 18.99
CA PHE A 450 21.02 2.84 18.45
C PHE A 450 21.08 4.37 18.52
N ASN A 451 22.30 4.90 18.56
CA ASN A 451 22.58 6.29 18.25
C ASN A 451 22.70 6.53 16.73
N ALA A 452 22.52 7.80 16.37
CA ALA A 452 22.94 8.39 15.12
C ALA A 452 24.46 8.65 15.17
N LYS A 453 25.00 9.11 14.03
CA LYS A 453 26.44 9.36 13.89
C LYS A 453 26.97 10.47 14.79
N ASP A 454 26.11 11.43 15.12
CA ASP A 454 26.42 12.57 15.98
C ASP A 454 26.23 12.24 17.47
N GLY A 455 25.99 10.97 17.82
CA GLY A 455 25.76 10.53 19.20
C GLY A 455 24.34 10.77 19.71
N THR A 456 23.44 11.35 18.92
CA THR A 456 22.04 11.53 19.33
C THR A 456 21.25 10.22 19.17
N PRO A 457 20.26 9.91 20.03
CA PRO A 457 19.44 8.71 19.87
C PRO A 457 18.73 8.70 18.51
N TYR A 458 18.69 7.55 17.83
CA TYR A 458 18.11 7.43 16.48
C TYR A 458 16.81 6.60 16.46
N PRO A 459 15.63 7.26 16.49
CA PRO A 459 14.32 6.58 16.60
C PRO A 459 14.04 5.51 15.54
N MET A 460 14.60 5.67 14.34
CA MET A 460 14.27 4.82 13.19
C MET A 460 15.18 3.59 13.06
N ARG A 461 16.09 3.35 14.01
CA ARG A 461 17.03 2.21 13.97
C ARG A 461 16.97 1.39 15.23
N TYR A 462 16.60 0.12 15.08
CA TYR A 462 16.66 -0.89 16.13
C TYR A 462 16.80 -2.30 15.55
N LEU A 463 17.28 -3.20 16.39
CA LEU A 463 17.42 -4.62 16.11
C LEU A 463 16.84 -5.37 17.31
N GLY A 464 16.06 -6.44 17.09
CA GLY A 464 15.59 -7.26 18.20
C GLY A 464 15.34 -8.69 17.78
N LYS A 465 15.45 -9.62 18.73
CA LYS A 465 15.11 -11.03 18.54
C LYS A 465 13.74 -11.30 19.11
N LEU A 466 12.82 -11.75 18.27
CA LEU A 466 11.48 -12.15 18.69
C LEU A 466 11.52 -13.46 19.48
N GLU A 467 10.47 -13.74 20.26
CA GLU A 467 10.37 -14.99 21.03
C GLU A 467 10.41 -16.24 20.13
N ASN A 468 9.91 -16.13 18.90
CA ASN A 468 9.92 -17.20 17.89
C ASN A 468 11.29 -17.41 17.21
N GLY A 469 12.32 -16.63 17.57
CA GLY A 469 13.67 -16.69 17.01
C GLY A 469 13.91 -15.80 15.79
N GLU A 470 12.87 -15.17 15.23
CA GLU A 470 13.01 -14.27 14.08
C GLU A 470 13.71 -12.96 14.48
N MET A 471 14.56 -12.44 13.58
CA MET A 471 15.25 -11.16 13.75
C MET A 471 14.46 -10.01 13.15
N LYS A 472 14.11 -9.03 13.99
CA LYS A 472 13.46 -7.78 13.57
C LYS A 472 14.48 -6.68 13.38
N VAL A 473 14.71 -6.29 12.13
CA VAL A 473 15.69 -5.26 11.74
C VAL A 473 14.98 -4.01 11.22
N LYS A 474 15.24 -2.83 11.82
CA LYS A 474 14.76 -1.53 11.31
C LYS A 474 15.91 -0.55 11.13
N GLY A 475 15.95 0.12 9.98
CA GLY A 475 16.86 1.23 9.70
C GLY A 475 18.37 0.89 9.60
N LEU A 476 18.75 -0.38 9.80
CA LEU A 476 20.13 -0.86 9.72
C LEU A 476 20.51 -1.21 8.26
N VAL A 477 19.84 -2.19 7.66
CA VAL A 477 20.02 -2.58 6.26
C VAL A 477 19.16 -1.69 5.36
N ARG A 478 19.75 -1.06 4.33
CA ARG A 478 19.04 -0.13 3.43
C ARG A 478 19.29 -0.47 1.96
N LYS A 479 18.28 -0.23 1.10
CA LYS A 479 18.34 -0.51 -0.35
C LYS A 479 19.47 0.21 -1.09
N ASN A 480 19.84 1.40 -0.62
CA ASN A 480 20.88 2.23 -1.22
C ASN A 480 22.31 1.94 -0.70
N MET A 481 22.49 0.80 -0.01
CA MET A 481 23.82 0.30 0.37
C MET A 481 24.40 -0.61 -0.73
N PRO A 482 25.73 -0.69 -0.85
CA PRO A 482 26.39 -1.73 -1.62
C PRO A 482 25.94 -3.14 -1.18
N ASN A 483 25.79 -4.06 -2.14
CA ASN A 483 25.41 -5.45 -1.86
C ASN A 483 26.32 -6.12 -0.82
N ILE A 484 27.64 -5.95 -0.94
CA ILE A 484 28.61 -6.50 0.02
C ILE A 484 28.42 -6.00 1.47
N VAL A 485 27.92 -4.77 1.64
CA VAL A 485 27.65 -4.23 2.98
C VAL A 485 26.32 -4.74 3.52
N LYS A 486 25.33 -4.98 2.65
CA LYS A 486 24.07 -5.59 3.08
C LYS A 486 24.30 -7.02 3.54
N GLU A 487 25.03 -7.81 2.75
CA GLU A 487 25.40 -9.19 3.10
C GLU A 487 26.19 -9.24 4.42
N PHE A 488 27.14 -8.32 4.63
CA PHE A 488 27.83 -8.18 5.92
C PHE A 488 26.85 -7.96 7.09
N LEU A 489 25.91 -7.02 6.95
CA LEU A 489 24.95 -6.72 8.00
C LEU A 489 23.97 -7.88 8.23
N GLU A 490 23.60 -8.60 7.17
CA GLU A 490 22.73 -9.79 7.24
C GLU A 490 23.43 -10.93 8.00
N ASP A 491 24.70 -11.23 7.69
CA ASP A 491 25.50 -12.22 8.41
C ASP A 491 25.68 -11.85 9.90
N VAL A 492 25.89 -10.55 10.20
CA VAL A 492 25.98 -10.08 11.59
C VAL A 492 24.64 -10.27 12.31
N VAL A 493 23.53 -9.92 11.67
CA VAL A 493 22.19 -10.12 12.24
C VAL A 493 21.91 -11.60 12.51
N GLU A 494 22.34 -12.49 11.61
CA GLU A 494 22.20 -13.94 11.79
C GLU A 494 22.95 -14.42 13.04
N VAL A 495 24.23 -14.02 13.19
CA VAL A 495 25.04 -14.38 14.37
C VAL A 495 24.44 -13.81 15.65
N MET A 496 24.06 -12.53 15.66
CA MET A 496 23.40 -11.92 16.82
C MET A 496 22.10 -12.65 17.16
N GLY A 497 21.36 -13.12 16.16
CA GLY A 497 20.13 -13.88 16.32
C GLY A 497 20.29 -15.24 17.01
N ARG A 498 21.51 -15.73 17.20
CA ARG A 498 21.77 -16.94 18.01
C ARG A 498 21.66 -16.65 19.50
N ALA A 499 21.97 -15.44 19.95
CA ALA A 499 21.91 -15.04 21.35
C ALA A 499 20.46 -14.94 21.85
N ASP A 500 20.18 -15.47 23.04
CA ASP A 500 18.87 -15.34 23.71
C ASP A 500 18.83 -14.17 24.70
N THR A 501 19.99 -13.62 25.05
CA THR A 501 20.08 -12.39 25.85
C THR A 501 21.14 -11.45 25.26
N CYS A 502 21.09 -10.17 25.63
CA CYS A 502 22.08 -9.16 25.27
C CYS A 502 23.52 -9.60 25.59
N GLU A 503 23.72 -10.25 26.74
CA GLU A 503 25.03 -10.65 27.25
C GLU A 503 25.64 -11.81 26.48
N GLN A 504 24.81 -12.59 25.78
CA GLN A 504 25.21 -13.74 24.95
C GLN A 504 25.61 -13.35 23.53
N ILE A 505 25.46 -12.08 23.13
CA ILE A 505 25.87 -11.62 21.80
C ILE A 505 27.38 -11.78 21.67
N ASP A 506 27.81 -12.62 20.71
CA ASP A 506 29.21 -12.92 20.47
C ASP A 506 29.88 -11.80 19.64
N ILE A 507 30.45 -10.83 20.35
CA ILE A 507 31.22 -9.74 19.74
C ILE A 507 32.43 -10.29 18.97
N GLY A 508 33.05 -11.38 19.44
CA GLY A 508 34.21 -11.98 18.78
C GLY A 508 33.87 -12.56 17.41
N GLU A 509 32.70 -13.21 17.27
CA GLU A 509 32.23 -13.71 15.98
C GLU A 509 31.88 -12.56 15.01
N ILE A 510 31.31 -11.45 15.52
CA ILE A 510 31.07 -10.23 14.73
C ILE A 510 32.40 -9.65 14.20
N ASP A 511 33.45 -9.60 15.02
CA ASP A 511 34.80 -9.16 14.62
C ASP A 511 35.38 -10.06 13.52
N VAL A 512 35.19 -11.38 13.63
CA VAL A 512 35.64 -12.37 12.63
C VAL A 512 34.90 -12.14 11.31
N ILE A 513 33.58 -11.94 11.33
CA ILE A 513 32.79 -11.61 10.13
C ILE A 513 33.30 -10.32 9.50
N TYR A 514 33.51 -9.26 10.30
CA TYR A 514 34.04 -8.00 9.81
C TYR A 514 35.38 -8.18 9.09
N ARG A 515 36.33 -8.91 9.70
CA ARG A 515 37.63 -9.21 9.08
C ARG A 515 37.49 -10.01 7.78
N ARG A 516 36.59 -10.99 7.73
CA ARG A 516 36.28 -11.78 6.53
C ARG A 516 35.76 -10.88 5.40
N TYR A 517 34.79 -10.02 5.67
CA TYR A 517 34.27 -9.09 4.65
C TYR A 517 35.31 -8.06 4.23
N ARG A 518 36.15 -7.57 5.15
CA ARG A 518 37.26 -6.67 4.83
C ARG A 518 38.22 -7.28 3.81
N GLN A 519 38.52 -8.58 3.92
CA GLN A 519 39.31 -9.32 2.92
C GLN A 519 38.52 -9.52 1.62
N ARG A 520 37.24 -9.92 1.71
CA ARG A 520 36.37 -10.15 0.55
C ARG A 520 36.21 -8.91 -0.33
N VAL A 521 36.19 -7.70 0.22
CA VAL A 521 36.07 -6.43 -0.54
C VAL A 521 37.11 -6.31 -1.67
N ALA A 522 38.30 -6.91 -1.52
CA ALA A 522 39.34 -6.88 -2.55
C ALA A 522 39.12 -7.91 -3.68
N HIS A 523 38.28 -8.92 -3.52
CA HIS A 523 38.14 -10.03 -4.48
C HIS A 523 36.68 -10.41 -4.77
N ALA A 524 35.73 -9.59 -4.32
CA ALA A 524 34.30 -9.82 -4.52
C ALA A 524 33.88 -9.72 -6.00
N GLU A 525 32.73 -10.29 -6.32
CA GLU A 525 32.19 -10.25 -7.68
C GLU A 525 31.71 -8.83 -8.02
N PRO A 526 31.68 -8.44 -9.32
CA PRO A 526 31.15 -7.14 -9.75
C PRO A 526 29.80 -6.76 -9.13
N LYS A 527 28.89 -7.74 -8.99
CA LYS A 527 27.54 -7.56 -8.41
C LYS A 527 27.57 -7.10 -6.96
N ASP A 528 28.59 -7.47 -6.20
CA ASP A 528 28.71 -7.19 -4.76
C ASP A 528 28.94 -5.68 -4.51
N TYR A 529 29.47 -4.98 -5.51
CA TYR A 529 29.76 -3.54 -5.42
C TYR A 529 28.57 -2.65 -5.83
N VAL A 530 27.49 -3.24 -6.33
CA VAL A 530 26.32 -2.52 -6.83
C VAL A 530 25.52 -1.95 -5.67
N LEU A 531 25.12 -0.68 -5.81
CA LEU A 531 24.16 -0.01 -4.94
C LEU A 531 23.06 0.65 -5.78
N TRP A 532 21.85 0.75 -5.23
CA TRP A 532 20.69 1.27 -5.96
C TRP A 532 20.27 2.65 -5.48
N VAL A 533 20.25 3.63 -6.38
CA VAL A 533 19.79 5.00 -6.07
C VAL A 533 18.66 5.37 -7.03
N LYS A 534 17.46 5.60 -6.49
CA LYS A 534 16.25 5.95 -7.26
C LYS A 534 16.03 5.00 -8.47
N GLY A 535 16.23 3.70 -8.24
CA GLY A 535 16.03 2.66 -9.27
C GLY A 535 17.16 2.54 -10.31
N LYS A 536 18.28 3.24 -10.15
CA LYS A 536 19.46 3.10 -11.01
C LYS A 536 20.60 2.38 -10.25
N PRO A 537 21.24 1.37 -10.85
CA PRO A 537 22.36 0.68 -10.25
C PRO A 537 23.66 1.47 -10.49
N TYR A 538 24.42 1.69 -9.43
CA TYR A 538 25.72 2.36 -9.47
C TYR A 538 26.79 1.49 -8.83
N VAL A 539 28.02 1.68 -9.29
CA VAL A 539 29.24 1.20 -8.63
C VAL A 539 30.12 2.42 -8.36
N ARG A 540 30.77 2.45 -7.21
CA ARG A 540 31.80 3.43 -6.90
C ARG A 540 33.12 2.97 -7.51
N GLY A 541 33.56 3.64 -8.56
CA GLY A 541 34.91 3.52 -9.12
C GLY A 541 35.86 4.58 -8.55
N VAL A 542 37.15 4.46 -8.86
CA VAL A 542 38.23 5.35 -8.37
C VAL A 542 37.97 6.83 -8.71
N ARG A 543 37.37 7.11 -9.89
CA ARG A 543 37.07 8.47 -10.35
C ARG A 543 35.70 9.00 -9.95
N GLY A 544 34.84 8.19 -9.32
CA GLY A 544 33.43 8.55 -9.21
C GLY A 544 32.48 7.37 -9.13
N PHE A 545 31.21 7.67 -8.83
CA PHE A 545 30.14 6.73 -9.11
C PHE A 545 29.91 6.65 -10.62
N TYR A 546 29.74 5.44 -11.14
CA TYR A 546 29.35 5.21 -12.53
C TYR A 546 28.18 4.25 -12.61
N ASP A 547 27.43 4.37 -13.70
CA ASP A 547 26.25 3.58 -13.98
C ASP A 547 26.65 2.13 -14.34
N ALA A 548 26.21 1.16 -13.52
CA ALA A 548 26.56 -0.25 -13.70
C ALA A 548 26.03 -0.82 -15.03
N ARG A 549 25.00 -0.19 -15.62
CA ARG A 549 24.44 -0.58 -16.92
C ARG A 549 25.42 -0.41 -18.07
N LYS A 550 26.49 0.37 -17.88
CA LYS A 550 27.56 0.59 -18.86
C LYS A 550 28.72 -0.43 -18.76
N GLY A 551 28.50 -1.54 -18.06
CA GLY A 551 29.51 -2.56 -17.79
C GLY A 551 30.33 -2.28 -16.54
N TYR A 552 31.05 -3.29 -16.06
CA TYR A 552 31.92 -3.18 -14.90
C TYR A 552 33.25 -2.51 -15.30
N LYS A 553 33.61 -1.41 -14.64
CA LYS A 553 34.81 -0.59 -14.93
C LYS A 553 35.80 -0.57 -13.77
N GLY A 554 35.73 -1.56 -12.89
CA GLY A 554 36.48 -1.60 -11.64
C GLY A 554 35.80 -0.84 -10.51
N ARG A 555 36.47 -0.73 -9.36
CA ARG A 555 35.91 -0.22 -8.11
C ARG A 555 36.94 0.58 -7.32
N ASP A 556 36.45 1.42 -6.42
CA ASP A 556 37.24 2.08 -5.38
C ASP A 556 37.21 1.25 -4.10
N ILE A 557 38.24 0.43 -3.88
CA ILE A 557 38.31 -0.49 -2.73
C ILE A 557 38.18 0.27 -1.40
N PHE A 558 38.81 1.43 -1.27
CA PHE A 558 38.80 2.21 -0.03
C PHE A 558 37.40 2.70 0.33
N TYR A 559 36.60 3.10 -0.65
CA TYR A 559 35.20 3.46 -0.40
C TYR A 559 34.42 2.33 0.27
N TYR A 560 34.54 1.10 -0.25
CA TYR A 560 33.81 -0.05 0.30
C TYR A 560 34.34 -0.47 1.66
N LEU A 561 35.67 -0.42 1.87
CA LEU A 561 36.29 -0.67 3.17
C LEU A 561 35.80 0.32 4.24
N HIS A 562 35.85 1.63 3.95
CA HIS A 562 35.33 2.64 4.88
C HIS A 562 33.82 2.58 5.06
N TYR A 563 33.06 2.11 4.07
CA TYR A 563 31.64 1.87 4.26
C TYR A 563 31.42 0.73 5.25
N LEU A 564 32.11 -0.40 5.06
CA LEU A 564 32.04 -1.57 5.93
C LEU A 564 32.44 -1.22 7.37
N GLU A 565 33.55 -0.51 7.55
CA GLU A 565 34.05 -0.02 8.85
C GLU A 565 32.99 0.80 9.58
N ARG A 566 32.39 1.79 8.92
CA ARG A 566 31.31 2.61 9.53
C ARG A 566 30.06 1.80 9.87
N SER A 567 29.72 0.80 9.07
CA SER A 567 28.59 -0.10 9.36
C SER A 567 28.87 -0.94 10.61
N TYR A 568 30.11 -1.41 10.75
CA TYR A 568 30.58 -2.17 11.90
C TYR A 568 30.62 -1.32 13.18
N GLU A 569 31.16 -0.10 13.13
CA GLU A 569 31.16 0.85 14.26
C GLU A 569 29.74 1.15 14.78
N VAL A 570 28.76 1.26 13.87
CA VAL A 570 27.36 1.46 14.25
C VAL A 570 26.83 0.28 15.08
N ILE A 571 27.19 -0.96 14.71
CA ILE A 571 26.79 -2.15 15.46
C ILE A 571 27.43 -2.12 16.86
N LEU A 572 28.73 -1.87 16.94
CA LEU A 572 29.47 -1.83 18.21
C LEU A 572 28.98 -0.71 19.15
N SER A 573 28.60 0.45 18.61
CA SER A 573 28.16 1.59 19.43
C SER A 573 26.98 1.28 20.35
N ALA A 574 26.10 0.37 19.95
CA ALA A 574 24.97 -0.08 20.79
C ALA A 574 25.37 -1.18 21.78
N LEU A 575 26.47 -1.89 21.51
CA LEU A 575 27.02 -2.95 22.38
C LEU A 575 27.94 -2.38 23.46
N ASN A 576 28.48 -1.18 23.30
CA ASN A 576 29.32 -0.55 24.33
C ASN A 576 28.58 -0.36 25.67
N GLY A 577 27.25 -0.24 25.68
CA GLY A 577 26.46 -0.24 26.91
C GLY A 577 26.42 -1.60 27.65
N ILE A 578 26.81 -2.69 26.99
CA ILE A 578 26.96 -4.04 27.59
C ILE A 578 28.37 -4.21 28.19
N LEU A 579 29.38 -3.52 27.64
CA LEU A 579 30.76 -3.60 28.09
C LEU A 579 31.00 -2.84 29.41
N ASP A 580 30.24 -1.77 29.70
CA ASP A 580 30.27 -1.09 31.02
C ASP A 580 29.64 -1.93 32.16
N LEU A 581 29.03 -3.09 31.84
CA LEU A 581 28.45 -4.04 32.79
C LEU A 581 29.31 -5.30 33.02
N ARG A 582 30.46 -5.43 32.34
CA ARG A 582 31.38 -6.58 32.47
C ARG A 582 32.64 -6.24 33.27
#